data_AF-A0AAQ4EZS1-F1
#
_entry.id   AF-A0AAQ4EZS1-F1
#
_cell.length_a   1.000
_cell.length_b   1.000
_cell.length_c   1.000
_cell.angle_alpha   90.00
_cell.angle_beta   90.00
_cell.angle_gamma   90.00
#
_symmetry.space_group_name_H-M   'P 1'
#
loop_
_entity.id
_entity.type
_entity.pdbx_description
1 polymer ?
#
loop_
_entity_poly.entity_id
_entity_poly.type
_entity_poly.pdbx_seq_one_letter_code
_entity_poly.pdbx_strand_id
1 'polypeptide(L)'
;MQRYAAGFQKHGLEPGHRVCVHLDNSTENFAAMWACVFAGASVVLVNASLTEREVHYQLRDSECTHVLTDPACAEKVSKAVASQKMKGLFATGPAEGFVSVAAFRQLDEASFREVLIQDPHDCVLCIGYTSGTTGLPKGAVTTHYGFVASMVTARPCFARDKSDVVLVAAPMLHGSGFFFITVSVLLGATVVIASLGVTLQRVSDLVKKYKRLKDMIKCMDIQVIPAELEELILQEYSEHISEVVVFGLQHQEYGDAPAAAVVLKGCSRECDLECLAKKIKATVAVMSQKKENLKSLD
;
A
#
# COMPACT_ATOMS: atom_id res chain seq x y z
N MET A 1 16.43 6.63 2.73
CA MET A 1 16.11 7.11 1.35
C MET A 1 17.28 7.89 0.73
N GLN A 2 17.96 8.78 1.46
CA GLN A 2 19.07 9.60 0.93
C GLN A 2 20.21 8.82 0.28
N ARG A 3 20.66 7.69 0.86
CA ARG A 3 21.70 6.83 0.24
C ARG A 3 21.32 6.34 -1.16
N TYR A 4 20.08 5.90 -1.31
CA TYR A 4 19.53 5.51 -2.60
C TYR A 4 19.47 6.69 -3.56
N ALA A 5 19.01 7.85 -3.10
CA ALA A 5 18.90 9.07 -3.91
C ALA A 5 20.28 9.52 -4.40
N ALA A 6 21.31 9.49 -3.55
CA ALA A 6 22.70 9.74 -3.92
C ALA A 6 23.19 8.76 -4.99
N GLY A 7 22.83 7.48 -4.86
CA GLY A 7 23.12 6.46 -5.87
C GLY A 7 22.48 6.77 -7.22
N PHE A 8 21.20 7.15 -7.24
CA PHE A 8 20.52 7.56 -8.47
C PHE A 8 21.15 8.82 -9.08
N GLN A 9 21.45 9.84 -8.28
CA GLN A 9 22.13 11.07 -8.72
C GLN A 9 23.51 10.78 -9.32
N LYS A 10 24.28 9.87 -8.71
CA LYS A 10 25.58 9.43 -9.24
C LYS A 10 25.46 8.74 -10.60
N HIS A 11 24.31 8.12 -10.89
CA HIS A 11 24.00 7.48 -12.16
C HIS A 11 23.19 8.39 -13.11
N GLY A 12 23.22 9.71 -12.91
CA GLY A 12 22.67 10.68 -13.85
C GLY A 12 21.16 10.93 -13.75
N LEU A 13 20.51 10.49 -12.66
CA LEU A 13 19.14 10.91 -12.39
C LEU A 13 19.14 12.37 -11.92
N GLU A 14 18.28 13.19 -12.52
CA GLU A 14 18.27 14.65 -12.40
C GLU A 14 16.82 15.15 -12.38
N PRO A 15 16.58 16.38 -11.87
CA PRO A 15 15.26 17.01 -11.93
C PRO A 15 14.69 17.05 -13.36
N GLY A 16 13.38 16.79 -13.47
CA GLY A 16 12.67 16.74 -14.76
C GLY A 16 12.74 15.38 -15.48
N HIS A 17 13.55 14.44 -14.99
CA HIS A 17 13.48 13.05 -15.45
C HIS A 17 12.25 12.33 -14.90
N ARG A 18 11.74 11.37 -15.68
CA ARG A 18 10.65 10.46 -15.29
C ARG A 18 11.17 9.04 -15.20
N VAL A 19 10.91 8.41 -14.05
CA VAL A 19 11.29 7.02 -13.78
C VAL A 19 10.04 6.15 -13.84
N CYS A 20 10.01 5.20 -14.76
CA CYS A 20 9.04 4.12 -14.72
C CYS A 20 9.39 3.21 -13.55
N VAL A 21 8.49 3.13 -12.57
CA VAL A 21 8.65 2.25 -11.41
C VAL A 21 7.77 1.04 -11.64
N HIS A 22 8.40 -0.12 -11.79
CA HIS A 22 7.76 -1.41 -12.06
C HIS A 22 8.28 -2.47 -11.08
N LEU A 23 7.72 -2.46 -9.88
CA LEU A 23 8.19 -3.19 -8.70
C LEU A 23 7.05 -3.93 -8.01
N ASP A 24 7.37 -5.07 -7.40
CA ASP A 24 6.49 -5.73 -6.42
C ASP A 24 6.50 -4.99 -5.05
N ASN A 25 5.57 -5.38 -4.17
CA ASN A 25 5.46 -4.89 -2.80
C ASN A 25 6.67 -5.30 -1.94
N SER A 26 7.43 -4.32 -1.47
CA SER A 26 8.35 -4.48 -0.34
C SER A 26 8.73 -3.12 0.25
N THR A 27 9.21 -3.13 1.49
CA THR A 27 9.76 -1.92 2.14
C THR A 27 10.96 -1.34 1.40
N GLU A 28 11.79 -2.21 0.85
CA GLU A 28 12.97 -1.88 0.08
C GLU A 28 12.60 -1.22 -1.25
N ASN A 29 11.60 -1.78 -1.95
CA ASN A 29 11.08 -1.23 -3.20
C ASN A 29 10.40 0.13 -2.97
N PHE A 30 9.65 0.28 -1.86
CA PHE A 30 9.09 1.57 -1.46
C PHE A 30 10.19 2.63 -1.24
N ALA A 31 11.24 2.28 -0.51
CA ALA A 31 12.36 3.17 -0.24
C ALA A 31 13.14 3.55 -1.52
N ALA A 32 13.34 2.59 -2.44
CA ALA A 32 14.00 2.83 -3.72
C ALA A 32 13.16 3.74 -4.64
N MET A 33 11.84 3.52 -4.72
CA MET A 33 10.91 4.37 -5.47
C MET A 33 10.93 5.81 -4.95
N TRP A 34 10.76 6.02 -3.64
CA TRP A 34 10.79 7.38 -3.06
C TRP A 34 12.15 8.04 -3.19
N ALA A 35 13.23 7.26 -3.20
CA ALA A 35 14.55 7.81 -3.45
C ALA A 35 14.73 8.38 -4.86
N CYS A 36 13.96 7.93 -5.86
CA CYS A 36 13.90 8.61 -7.16
C CYS A 36 13.30 10.01 -7.04
N VAL A 37 12.26 10.18 -6.22
CA VAL A 37 11.65 11.48 -5.93
C VAL A 37 12.63 12.38 -5.17
N PHE A 38 13.35 11.85 -4.17
CA PHE A 38 14.40 12.59 -3.46
C PHE A 38 15.53 13.03 -4.40
N ALA A 39 15.83 12.25 -5.44
CA ALA A 39 16.80 12.61 -6.47
C ALA A 39 16.26 13.65 -7.48
N GLY A 40 14.99 14.07 -7.35
CA GLY A 40 14.35 15.11 -8.16
C GLY A 40 13.48 14.60 -9.31
N ALA A 41 13.35 13.29 -9.48
CA ALA A 41 12.61 12.71 -10.59
C ALA A 41 11.13 12.49 -10.24
N SER A 42 10.25 12.58 -11.23
CA SER A 42 8.87 12.13 -11.10
C SER A 42 8.79 10.62 -11.29
N VAL A 43 7.90 9.95 -10.55
CA VAL A 43 7.71 8.49 -10.67
C VAL A 43 6.44 8.16 -11.46
N VAL A 44 6.55 7.25 -12.41
CA VAL A 44 5.41 6.69 -13.14
C VAL A 44 5.11 5.33 -12.56
N LEU A 45 3.93 5.19 -11.96
CA LEU A 45 3.55 4.01 -11.19
C LEU A 45 2.98 2.94 -12.13
N VAL A 46 3.81 1.94 -12.47
CA VAL A 46 3.48 0.90 -13.45
C VAL A 46 3.34 -0.44 -12.74
N ASN A 47 2.11 -0.94 -12.62
CA ASN A 47 1.82 -2.17 -11.88
C ASN A 47 2.64 -3.37 -12.41
N ALA A 48 3.24 -4.14 -11.50
CA ALA A 48 4.04 -5.33 -11.80
C ALA A 48 3.27 -6.39 -12.64
N SER A 49 1.94 -6.45 -12.51
CA SER A 49 1.09 -7.40 -13.24
C SER A 49 0.89 -7.07 -14.72
N LEU A 50 1.25 -5.86 -15.17
CA LEU A 50 1.06 -5.46 -16.55
C LEU A 50 1.90 -6.32 -17.51
N THR A 51 1.35 -6.52 -18.71
CA THR A 51 2.04 -7.17 -19.81
C THR A 51 3.17 -6.28 -20.36
N GLU A 52 4.13 -6.87 -21.07
CA GLU A 52 5.20 -6.14 -21.75
C GLU A 52 4.67 -4.98 -22.62
N ARG A 53 3.61 -5.22 -23.39
CA ARG A 53 3.00 -4.23 -24.28
C ARG A 53 2.40 -3.05 -23.52
N GLU A 54 1.76 -3.32 -22.38
CA GLU A 54 1.17 -2.28 -21.53
C GLU A 54 2.25 -1.46 -20.82
N VAL A 55 3.31 -2.10 -20.34
CA VAL A 55 4.50 -1.43 -19.78
C VAL A 55 5.13 -0.52 -20.85
N HIS A 56 5.34 -1.05 -22.06
CA HIS A 56 5.87 -0.27 -23.19
C HIS A 56 4.99 0.96 -23.52
N TYR A 57 3.66 0.78 -23.54
CA TYR A 57 2.72 1.87 -23.77
C TYR A 57 2.88 2.98 -22.71
N GLN A 58 2.86 2.63 -21.43
CA GLN A 58 2.98 3.62 -20.35
C GLN A 58 4.35 4.29 -20.33
N LEU A 59 5.43 3.55 -20.56
CA LEU A 59 6.79 4.09 -20.71
C LEU A 59 6.85 5.17 -21.80
N ARG A 60 6.27 4.88 -22.97
CA ARG A 60 6.26 5.79 -24.12
C ARG A 60 5.41 7.03 -23.86
N ASP A 61 4.17 6.82 -23.44
CA ASP A 61 3.16 7.87 -23.26
C ASP A 61 3.53 8.83 -22.13
N SER A 62 4.13 8.32 -21.07
CA SER A 62 4.69 9.14 -19.99
C SER A 62 6.09 9.66 -20.26
N GLU A 63 6.68 9.37 -21.43
CA GLU A 63 8.02 9.82 -21.83
C GLU A 63 9.07 9.58 -20.72
N CYS A 64 9.08 8.35 -20.18
CA CYS A 64 10.05 7.93 -19.19
C CYS A 64 11.47 7.94 -19.77
N THR A 65 12.43 8.40 -18.99
CA THR A 65 13.86 8.36 -19.36
C THR A 65 14.62 7.28 -18.60
N HIS A 66 14.07 6.79 -17.50
CA HIS A 66 14.68 5.76 -16.67
C HIS A 66 13.65 4.68 -16.29
N VAL A 67 14.14 3.50 -15.90
CA VAL A 67 13.31 2.45 -15.29
C VAL A 67 13.92 1.99 -13.98
N LEU A 68 13.08 1.75 -12.98
CA LEU A 68 13.40 1.02 -11.77
C LEU A 68 12.50 -0.22 -11.69
N THR A 69 13.10 -1.40 -11.66
CA THR A 69 12.38 -2.68 -11.59
C THR A 69 12.99 -3.66 -10.60
N ASP A 70 12.37 -4.82 -10.41
CA ASP A 70 12.91 -5.92 -9.61
C ASP A 70 13.51 -7.00 -10.53
N PRO A 71 14.39 -7.87 -10.01
CA PRO A 71 15.02 -8.91 -10.84
C PRO A 71 14.02 -9.85 -11.52
N ALA A 72 12.85 -10.09 -10.92
CA ALA A 72 11.84 -10.98 -11.48
C ALA A 72 11.16 -10.37 -12.72
N CYS A 73 11.05 -9.04 -12.79
CA CYS A 73 10.47 -8.33 -13.93
C CYS A 73 11.49 -7.79 -14.94
N ALA A 74 12.79 -7.94 -14.67
CA ALA A 74 13.86 -7.35 -15.48
C ALA A 74 13.80 -7.77 -16.97
N GLU A 75 13.56 -9.06 -17.27
CA GLU A 75 13.46 -9.54 -18.66
C GLU A 75 12.29 -8.88 -19.40
N LYS A 76 11.12 -8.79 -18.76
CA LYS A 76 9.93 -8.12 -19.31
C LYS A 76 10.22 -6.66 -19.60
N VAL A 77 10.89 -5.97 -18.66
CA VAL A 77 11.26 -4.57 -18.82
C VAL A 77 12.26 -4.39 -19.96
N SER A 78 13.28 -5.24 -20.06
CA SER A 78 14.26 -5.21 -21.17
C SER A 78 13.60 -5.27 -22.53
N LYS A 79 12.59 -6.14 -22.68
CA LYS A 79 11.78 -6.23 -23.91
C LYS A 79 10.95 -4.97 -24.13
N ALA A 80 10.28 -4.48 -23.09
CA ALA A 80 9.45 -3.27 -23.17
C ALA A 80 10.23 -2.00 -23.52
N VAL A 81 11.51 -1.89 -23.12
CA VAL A 81 12.36 -0.72 -23.44
C VAL A 81 13.18 -0.89 -24.72
N ALA A 82 13.14 -2.05 -25.39
CA ALA A 82 14.03 -2.37 -26.51
C ALA A 82 13.97 -1.37 -27.68
N SER A 83 12.83 -0.72 -27.89
CA SER A 83 12.61 0.29 -28.94
C SER A 83 12.74 1.74 -28.43
N GLN A 84 13.21 1.95 -27.20
CA GLN A 84 13.32 3.27 -26.57
C GLN A 84 14.74 3.57 -26.10
N LYS A 85 15.16 4.83 -26.25
CA LYS A 85 16.44 5.28 -25.73
C LYS A 85 16.31 5.64 -24.25
N MET A 86 16.70 4.71 -23.38
CA MET A 86 16.72 4.93 -21.93
C MET A 86 18.05 5.57 -21.49
N LYS A 87 17.97 6.50 -20.55
CA LYS A 87 19.14 7.13 -19.89
C LYS A 87 19.69 6.25 -18.76
N GLY A 88 18.84 5.43 -18.12
CA GLY A 88 19.29 4.48 -17.10
C GLY A 88 18.27 3.38 -16.81
N LEU A 89 18.78 2.18 -16.57
CA LEU A 89 18.02 0.99 -16.20
C LEU A 89 18.51 0.52 -14.82
N PHE A 90 17.60 0.49 -13.85
CA PHE A 90 17.89 0.16 -12.46
C PHE A 90 17.10 -1.08 -12.02
N ALA A 91 17.72 -1.95 -11.23
CA ALA A 91 17.09 -3.10 -10.62
C ALA A 91 17.33 -3.15 -9.11
N THR A 92 16.32 -3.56 -8.32
CA THR A 92 16.45 -3.66 -6.85
C THR A 92 17.33 -4.81 -6.36
N GLY A 93 17.71 -5.71 -7.27
CA GLY A 93 18.74 -6.73 -7.08
C GLY A 93 19.59 -6.89 -8.35
N PRO A 94 20.47 -7.90 -8.42
CA PRO A 94 21.25 -8.19 -9.62
C PRO A 94 20.36 -8.57 -10.81
N ALA A 95 20.55 -7.93 -11.97
CA ALA A 95 19.89 -8.26 -13.23
C ALA A 95 20.76 -7.81 -14.41
N GLU A 96 20.79 -8.60 -15.48
CA GLU A 96 21.62 -8.31 -16.66
C GLU A 96 21.16 -7.04 -17.37
N GLY A 97 22.08 -6.11 -17.64
CA GLY A 97 21.78 -4.83 -18.28
C GLY A 97 21.22 -3.75 -17.35
N PHE A 98 21.09 -4.04 -16.04
CA PHE A 98 20.61 -3.09 -15.04
C PHE A 98 21.68 -2.76 -13.99
N VAL A 99 21.69 -1.52 -13.53
CA VAL A 99 22.45 -1.12 -12.35
C VAL A 99 21.70 -1.59 -11.10
N SER A 100 22.35 -2.42 -10.27
CA SER A 100 21.74 -2.89 -9.04
C SER A 100 21.73 -1.80 -7.97
N VAL A 101 20.53 -1.34 -7.58
CA VAL A 101 20.37 -0.31 -6.55
C VAL A 101 20.55 -0.86 -5.14
N ALA A 102 20.63 -2.19 -4.95
CA ALA A 102 20.97 -2.80 -3.66
C ALA A 102 22.31 -2.26 -3.11
N ALA A 103 23.27 -2.01 -4.00
CA ALA A 103 24.56 -1.42 -3.65
C ALA A 103 24.45 0.00 -3.09
N PHE A 104 23.37 0.74 -3.42
CA PHE A 104 23.21 2.13 -2.99
C PHE A 104 22.98 2.24 -1.48
N ARG A 105 22.55 1.16 -0.81
CA ARG A 105 22.44 1.12 0.67
C ARG A 105 23.76 1.37 1.39
N GLN A 106 24.87 1.09 0.72
CA GLN A 106 26.22 1.23 1.25
C GLN A 106 26.84 2.60 0.96
N LEU A 107 26.15 3.48 0.24
CA LEU A 107 26.61 4.84 -0.01
C LEU A 107 26.45 5.70 1.24
N ASP A 108 27.28 6.74 1.33
CA ASP A 108 27.18 7.75 2.38
C ASP A 108 26.00 8.71 2.10
N GLU A 109 25.22 9.00 3.13
CA GLU A 109 24.14 9.99 3.08
C GLU A 109 24.67 11.39 2.80
N ALA A 110 25.90 11.70 3.22
CA ALA A 110 26.56 12.98 2.91
C ALA A 110 26.81 13.19 1.40
N SER A 111 26.74 12.13 0.58
CA SER A 111 26.83 12.23 -0.87
C SER A 111 25.52 12.63 -1.54
N PHE A 112 24.41 12.64 -0.81
CA PHE A 112 23.12 13.08 -1.32
C PHE A 112 23.09 14.60 -1.47
N ARG A 113 22.67 15.08 -2.64
CA ARG A 113 22.43 16.51 -2.88
C ARG A 113 20.93 16.77 -2.83
N GLU A 114 20.49 17.59 -1.88
CA GLU A 114 19.09 17.97 -1.77
C GLU A 114 18.63 18.68 -3.04
N VAL A 115 17.45 18.29 -3.55
CA VAL A 115 16.82 18.91 -4.71
C VAL A 115 15.68 19.78 -4.20
N LEU A 116 15.82 21.10 -4.39
CA LEU A 116 14.76 22.04 -4.05
C LEU A 116 13.66 22.02 -5.12
N ILE A 117 12.42 21.85 -4.67
CA ILE A 117 11.24 22.00 -5.51
C ILE A 117 10.98 23.49 -5.70
N GLN A 118 11.15 23.98 -6.92
CA GLN A 118 10.98 25.41 -7.24
C GLN A 118 9.52 25.85 -7.11
N ASP A 119 8.60 25.15 -7.77
CA ASP A 119 7.16 25.35 -7.64
C ASP A 119 6.46 24.00 -7.40
N PRO A 120 5.88 23.76 -6.21
CA PRO A 120 5.20 22.50 -5.93
C PRO A 120 3.88 22.34 -6.70
N HIS A 121 3.27 23.41 -7.22
CA HIS A 121 2.05 23.33 -8.01
C HIS A 121 2.29 22.72 -9.39
N ASP A 122 3.46 22.98 -9.98
CA ASP A 122 3.83 22.52 -11.32
C ASP A 122 4.80 21.32 -11.29
N CYS A 123 5.51 21.10 -10.18
CA CYS A 123 6.42 19.98 -10.07
C CYS A 123 5.64 18.66 -9.91
N VAL A 124 5.72 17.80 -10.93
CA VAL A 124 5.08 16.48 -10.95
C VAL A 124 5.77 15.53 -9.96
N LEU A 125 5.00 14.98 -9.02
CA LEU A 125 5.47 13.97 -8.08
C LEU A 125 5.31 12.57 -8.67
N CYS A 126 4.09 12.23 -9.12
CA CYS A 126 3.81 10.95 -9.74
C CYS A 126 2.80 11.01 -10.87
N ILE A 127 2.83 9.98 -11.71
CA ILE A 127 1.84 9.71 -12.76
C ILE A 127 1.31 8.29 -12.55
N GLY A 128 0.00 8.15 -12.35
CA GLY A 128 -0.67 6.86 -12.25
C GLY A 128 -1.61 6.64 -13.44
N TYR A 129 -1.54 5.49 -14.09
CA TYR A 129 -2.43 5.18 -15.21
C TYR A 129 -3.77 4.61 -14.74
N THR A 130 -4.86 5.04 -15.38
CA THR A 130 -6.22 4.53 -15.12
C THR A 130 -6.82 3.98 -16.40
N SER A 131 -7.62 2.91 -16.28
CA SER A 131 -8.12 2.14 -17.43
C SER A 131 -8.98 2.95 -18.40
N GLY A 132 -9.67 3.99 -17.94
CA GLY A 132 -10.53 4.84 -18.77
C GLY A 132 -11.71 4.07 -19.40
N THR A 133 -12.86 4.73 -19.58
CA THR A 133 -14.05 4.08 -20.14
C THR A 133 -14.08 4.05 -21.67
N THR A 134 -13.18 4.77 -22.35
CA THR A 134 -13.29 5.08 -23.78
C THR A 134 -12.02 4.86 -24.60
N GLY A 135 -11.01 4.13 -24.09
CA GLY A 135 -9.81 3.86 -24.88
C GLY A 135 -8.62 3.34 -24.10
N LEU A 136 -7.42 3.68 -24.57
CA LEU A 136 -6.16 3.33 -23.91
C LEU A 136 -6.04 4.01 -22.54
N PRO A 137 -5.29 3.42 -21.59
CA PRO A 137 -5.12 3.99 -20.26
C PRO A 137 -4.57 5.43 -20.31
N LYS A 138 -5.05 6.29 -19.41
CA LYS A 138 -4.65 7.70 -19.32
C LYS A 138 -3.83 7.94 -18.06
N GLY A 139 -2.72 8.68 -18.20
CA GLY A 139 -1.86 9.07 -17.08
C GLY A 139 -2.49 10.22 -16.27
N ALA A 140 -2.89 9.94 -15.04
CA ALA A 140 -3.30 10.94 -14.07
C ALA A 140 -2.06 11.54 -13.41
N VAL A 141 -1.79 12.82 -13.71
CA VAL A 141 -0.64 13.57 -13.20
C VAL A 141 -0.96 14.13 -11.82
N THR A 142 -0.10 13.88 -10.85
CA THR A 142 -0.19 14.43 -9.50
C THR A 142 1.07 15.22 -9.17
N THR A 143 0.90 16.50 -8.83
CA THR A 143 2.00 17.39 -8.45
C THR A 143 2.34 17.25 -6.97
N HIS A 144 3.50 17.76 -6.55
CA HIS A 144 3.89 17.78 -5.15
C HIS A 144 2.84 18.49 -4.28
N TYR A 145 2.33 19.64 -4.72
CA TYR A 145 1.26 20.36 -4.03
C TYR A 145 -0.02 19.52 -3.96
N GLY A 146 -0.47 18.96 -5.10
CA GLY A 146 -1.69 18.15 -5.15
C GLY A 146 -1.63 16.93 -4.23
N PHE A 147 -0.48 16.28 -4.16
CA PHE A 147 -0.25 15.14 -3.27
C PHE A 147 -0.30 15.54 -1.79
N VAL A 148 0.42 16.60 -1.40
CA VAL A 148 0.44 17.08 -0.01
C VAL A 148 -0.93 17.59 0.42
N ALA A 149 -1.63 18.33 -0.44
CA ALA A 149 -2.99 18.81 -0.18
C ALA A 149 -3.98 17.64 0.02
N SER A 150 -3.85 16.59 -0.80
CA SER A 150 -4.63 15.36 -0.66
C SER A 150 -4.34 14.68 0.67
N MET A 151 -3.06 14.57 1.06
CA MET A 151 -2.65 14.01 2.35
C MET A 151 -3.24 14.79 3.54
N VAL A 152 -3.16 16.12 3.53
CA VAL A 152 -3.68 16.95 4.63
C VAL A 152 -5.18 16.73 4.82
N THR A 153 -5.93 16.66 3.72
CA THR A 153 -7.38 16.38 3.73
C THR A 153 -7.69 14.95 4.17
N ALA A 154 -6.86 13.99 3.74
CA ALA A 154 -7.03 12.56 3.99
C ALA A 154 -6.65 12.11 5.40
N ARG A 155 -5.79 12.87 6.10
CA ARG A 155 -5.21 12.51 7.40
C ARG A 155 -6.21 11.89 8.40
N PRO A 156 -7.42 12.45 8.62
CA PRO A 156 -8.35 11.92 9.62
C PRO A 156 -8.92 10.53 9.28
N CYS A 157 -8.78 10.05 8.05
CA CYS A 157 -9.43 8.85 7.54
C CYS A 157 -8.56 7.59 7.58
N PHE A 158 -7.23 7.72 7.72
CA PHE A 158 -6.31 6.59 7.47
C PHE A 158 -5.46 6.18 8.67
N ALA A 159 -4.80 7.14 9.32
CA ALA A 159 -4.04 6.93 10.55
C ALA A 159 -4.15 8.19 11.39
N ARG A 160 -4.25 8.02 12.71
CA ARG A 160 -4.35 9.13 13.66
C ARG A 160 -2.97 9.73 13.91
N ASP A 161 -2.02 8.88 14.27
CA ASP A 161 -0.65 9.26 14.62
C ASP A 161 0.30 8.05 14.59
N LYS A 162 1.51 8.24 15.11
CA LYS A 162 2.59 7.24 15.20
C LYS A 162 2.26 5.97 15.99
N SER A 163 1.16 5.93 16.73
CA SER A 163 0.70 4.75 17.47
C SER A 163 -0.01 3.73 16.58
N ASP A 164 -0.43 4.09 15.37
CA ASP A 164 -1.14 3.16 14.50
C ASP A 164 -0.17 2.24 13.72
N VAL A 165 -0.63 1.03 13.43
CA VAL A 165 0.05 0.04 12.59
C VAL A 165 -0.87 -0.32 11.43
N VAL A 166 -0.47 0.04 10.21
CA VAL A 166 -1.26 -0.12 8.99
C VAL A 166 -0.73 -1.30 8.17
N LEU A 167 -1.57 -2.29 7.91
CA LEU A 167 -1.24 -3.40 7.00
C LEU A 167 -1.71 -3.06 5.58
N VAL A 168 -0.80 -3.13 4.61
CA VAL A 168 -1.10 -2.93 3.20
C VAL A 168 -0.81 -4.20 2.41
N ALA A 169 -1.88 -4.83 1.93
CA ALA A 169 -1.84 -6.01 1.05
C ALA A 169 -2.20 -5.71 -0.41
N ALA A 170 -2.58 -4.46 -0.71
CA ALA A 170 -2.85 -4.00 -2.07
C ALA A 170 -1.53 -3.65 -2.79
N PRO A 171 -1.51 -3.63 -4.14
CA PRO A 171 -0.34 -3.21 -4.89
C PRO A 171 0.09 -1.77 -4.54
N MET A 172 1.36 -1.61 -4.15
CA MET A 172 1.96 -0.33 -3.79
C MET A 172 1.96 0.67 -4.94
N LEU A 173 2.00 0.19 -6.19
CA LEU A 173 2.00 1.03 -7.39
C LEU A 173 0.58 1.31 -7.93
N HIS A 174 -0.45 0.77 -7.28
CA HIS A 174 -1.82 1.25 -7.50
C HIS A 174 -2.01 2.59 -6.79
N GLY A 175 -2.79 3.51 -7.35
CA GLY A 175 -2.95 4.86 -6.81
C GLY A 175 -3.34 4.89 -5.32
N SER A 176 -4.26 4.02 -4.91
CA SER A 176 -4.64 3.89 -3.49
C SER A 176 -3.53 3.29 -2.61
N GLY A 177 -2.83 2.25 -3.07
CA GLY A 177 -1.73 1.64 -2.32
C GLY A 177 -0.58 2.62 -2.11
N PHE A 178 -0.19 3.33 -3.18
CA PHE A 178 0.82 4.39 -3.14
C PHE A 178 0.45 5.47 -2.13
N PHE A 179 -0.79 5.94 -2.20
CA PHE A 179 -1.30 6.99 -1.33
C PHE A 179 -1.35 6.53 0.14
N PHE A 180 -1.96 5.38 0.43
CA PHE A 180 -2.14 4.89 1.81
C PHE A 180 -0.82 4.62 2.51
N ILE A 181 0.12 3.92 1.85
CA ILE A 181 1.44 3.65 2.42
C ILE A 181 2.14 4.97 2.74
N THR A 182 2.14 5.91 1.79
CA THR A 182 2.85 7.18 1.95
C THR A 182 2.26 8.03 3.07
N VAL A 183 0.93 8.19 3.11
CA VAL A 183 0.26 8.99 4.16
C VAL A 183 0.54 8.41 5.54
N SER A 184 0.45 7.09 5.71
CA SER A 184 0.76 6.43 6.98
C SER A 184 2.19 6.67 7.42
N VAL A 185 3.18 6.54 6.51
CA VAL A 185 4.59 6.83 6.82
C VAL A 185 4.80 8.30 7.22
N LEU A 186 4.19 9.24 6.51
CA LEU A 186 4.33 10.68 6.80
C LEU A 186 3.68 11.09 8.13
N LEU A 187 2.68 10.35 8.60
CA LEU A 187 2.07 10.53 9.93
C LEU A 187 2.89 9.86 11.06
N GLY A 188 3.98 9.19 10.71
CA GLY A 188 4.84 8.45 11.64
C GLY A 188 4.28 7.10 12.05
N ALA A 189 3.20 6.63 11.42
CA ALA A 189 2.63 5.31 11.69
C ALA A 189 3.55 4.20 11.17
N THR A 190 3.43 3.00 11.77
CA THR A 190 4.14 1.83 11.26
C THR A 190 3.37 1.23 10.09
N VAL A 191 4.02 0.97 8.96
CA VAL A 191 3.39 0.31 7.82
C VAL A 191 3.98 -1.07 7.61
N VAL A 192 3.11 -2.08 7.58
CA VAL A 192 3.44 -3.46 7.22
C VAL A 192 3.05 -3.66 5.76
N ILE A 193 4.03 -3.74 4.87
CA ILE A 193 3.81 -3.98 3.43
C ILE A 193 3.86 -5.48 3.20
N ALA A 194 2.74 -6.09 2.85
CA ALA A 194 2.66 -7.50 2.50
C ALA A 194 2.94 -7.72 1.00
N SER A 195 3.54 -8.85 0.66
CA SER A 195 3.76 -9.27 -0.72
C SER A 195 2.44 -9.40 -1.47
N LEU A 196 2.46 -9.20 -2.78
CA LEU A 196 1.30 -9.52 -3.61
C LEU A 196 0.96 -11.02 -3.50
N GLY A 197 -0.33 -11.33 -3.43
CA GLY A 197 -0.80 -12.71 -3.23
C GLY A 197 -0.60 -13.26 -1.81
N VAL A 198 -0.39 -12.41 -0.80
CA VAL A 198 -0.36 -12.82 0.61
C VAL A 198 -1.61 -13.63 0.97
N THR A 199 -1.40 -14.77 1.64
CA THR A 199 -2.51 -15.64 2.06
C THR A 199 -3.23 -15.06 3.28
N LEU A 200 -4.50 -15.45 3.49
CA LEU A 200 -5.25 -15.05 4.69
C LEU A 200 -4.55 -15.48 5.99
N GLN A 201 -3.97 -16.68 6.00
CA GLN A 201 -3.18 -17.16 7.14
C GLN A 201 -2.01 -16.21 7.42
N ARG A 202 -1.28 -15.79 6.38
CA ARG A 202 -0.15 -14.89 6.55
C ARG A 202 -0.61 -13.50 7.00
N VAL A 203 -1.75 -13.02 6.53
CA VAL A 203 -2.38 -11.79 7.04
C VAL A 203 -2.68 -11.91 8.53
N SER A 204 -3.32 -12.99 8.97
CA SER A 204 -3.59 -13.30 10.39
C SER A 204 -2.30 -13.28 11.21
N ASP A 205 -1.25 -13.96 10.73
CA ASP A 205 0.06 -13.98 11.40
C ASP A 205 0.69 -12.59 11.53
N LEU A 206 0.59 -11.77 10.48
CA LEU A 206 1.11 -10.39 10.48
C LEU A 206 0.33 -9.51 11.46
N VAL A 207 -0.99 -9.63 11.49
CA VAL A 207 -1.87 -8.91 12.42
C VAL A 207 -1.52 -9.28 13.88
N LYS A 208 -1.32 -10.58 14.16
CA LYS A 208 -0.91 -11.07 15.49
C LYS A 208 0.49 -10.58 15.86
N LYS A 209 1.45 -10.71 14.94
CA LYS A 209 2.86 -10.35 15.17
C LYS A 209 3.05 -8.87 15.43
N TYR A 210 2.46 -8.04 14.58
CA TYR A 210 2.64 -6.59 14.63
C TYR A 210 1.59 -5.90 15.51
N LYS A 211 0.69 -6.68 16.13
CA LYS A 211 -0.44 -6.22 16.95
C LYS A 211 -1.15 -5.06 16.26
N ARG A 212 -2.06 -5.35 15.34
CA ARG A 212 -2.93 -4.34 14.71
C ARG A 212 -3.53 -3.43 15.80
N LEU A 213 -2.97 -2.23 15.96
CA LEU A 213 -3.32 -1.34 17.07
C LEU A 213 -4.67 -0.63 16.83
N LYS A 214 -5.05 -0.41 15.57
CA LYS A 214 -6.42 -0.02 15.19
C LYS A 214 -6.62 -0.08 13.68
N ASP A 215 -7.71 -0.71 13.29
CA ASP A 215 -8.50 -0.35 12.12
C ASP A 215 -9.84 0.12 12.68
N MET A 216 -10.53 1.05 12.05
CA MET A 216 -11.79 1.57 12.57
C MET A 216 -12.90 1.34 11.54
N ILE A 217 -13.77 0.38 11.83
CA ILE A 217 -14.99 0.15 11.05
C ILE A 217 -16.02 1.19 11.49
N LYS A 218 -16.46 2.04 10.57
CA LYS A 218 -17.53 3.01 10.82
C LYS A 218 -18.86 2.36 10.44
N CYS A 219 -19.49 1.71 11.43
CA CYS A 219 -20.79 1.09 11.28
C CYS A 219 -21.84 2.07 11.83
N MET A 220 -22.53 2.79 10.93
CA MET A 220 -23.35 3.96 11.29
C MET A 220 -22.54 4.97 12.12
N ASP A 221 -23.08 5.47 13.24
CA ASP A 221 -22.43 6.41 14.17
C ASP A 221 -21.54 5.71 15.21
N ILE A 222 -21.26 4.42 15.03
CA ILE A 222 -20.48 3.60 15.97
C ILE A 222 -19.12 3.29 15.37
N GLN A 223 -18.07 3.65 16.11
CA GLN A 223 -16.70 3.23 15.83
C GLN A 223 -16.51 1.82 16.38
N VAL A 224 -16.39 0.86 15.48
CA VAL A 224 -16.13 -0.55 15.80
C VAL A 224 -14.64 -0.81 15.63
N ILE A 225 -13.99 -1.26 16.70
CA ILE A 225 -12.57 -1.64 16.71
C ILE A 225 -12.51 -3.15 16.47
N PRO A 226 -11.99 -3.63 15.32
CA PRO A 226 -11.95 -5.05 14.99
C PRO A 226 -11.28 -5.91 16.06
N ALA A 227 -10.18 -5.43 16.64
CA ALA A 227 -9.46 -6.15 17.68
C ALA A 227 -10.33 -6.48 18.92
N GLU A 228 -11.25 -5.58 19.31
CA GLU A 228 -12.16 -5.82 20.43
C GLU A 228 -13.17 -6.94 20.09
N LEU A 229 -13.64 -6.98 18.85
CA LEU A 229 -14.54 -8.05 18.39
C LEU A 229 -13.81 -9.38 18.22
N GLU A 230 -12.58 -9.35 17.70
CA GLU A 230 -11.71 -10.53 17.58
C GLU A 230 -11.42 -11.14 18.95
N GLU A 231 -11.07 -10.31 19.93
CA GLU A 231 -10.80 -10.76 21.30
C GLU A 231 -12.05 -11.35 21.95
N LEU A 232 -13.20 -10.69 21.83
CA LEU A 232 -14.48 -11.21 22.33
C LEU A 232 -14.82 -12.58 21.72
N ILE A 233 -14.69 -12.72 20.40
CA ILE A 233 -15.00 -13.97 19.70
C ILE A 233 -14.04 -15.07 20.15
N LEU A 234 -12.75 -14.79 20.28
CA LEU A 234 -11.78 -15.78 20.75
C LEU A 234 -12.01 -16.16 22.21
N GLN A 235 -12.39 -15.23 23.09
CA GLN A 235 -12.67 -15.54 24.50
C GLN A 235 -13.90 -16.45 24.64
N GLU A 236 -15.02 -16.07 24.02
CA GLU A 236 -16.31 -16.76 24.18
C GLU A 236 -16.42 -18.06 23.36
N TYR A 237 -15.68 -18.16 22.25
CA TYR A 237 -15.80 -19.28 21.31
C TYR A 237 -14.48 -20.02 21.07
N SER A 238 -13.52 -19.93 22.01
CA SER A 238 -12.21 -20.59 21.91
C SER A 238 -12.26 -22.11 21.69
N GLU A 239 -13.34 -22.79 22.11
CA GLU A 239 -13.53 -24.22 21.88
C GLU A 239 -13.84 -24.56 20.42
N HIS A 240 -14.47 -23.63 19.69
CA HIS A 240 -14.92 -23.82 18.31
C HIS A 240 -14.05 -23.08 17.30
N ILE A 241 -13.38 -22.00 17.70
CA ILE A 241 -12.64 -21.10 16.82
C ILE A 241 -11.18 -21.06 17.25
N SER A 242 -10.27 -21.33 16.32
CA SER A 242 -8.83 -21.17 16.53
C SER A 242 -8.33 -19.79 16.14
N GLU A 243 -8.94 -19.18 15.13
CA GLU A 243 -8.56 -17.85 14.64
C GLU A 243 -9.78 -17.06 14.19
N VAL A 244 -9.71 -15.74 14.31
CA VAL A 244 -10.72 -14.81 13.80
C VAL A 244 -10.03 -13.55 13.30
N VAL A 245 -10.57 -12.98 12.23
CA VAL A 245 -10.21 -11.66 11.72
C VAL A 245 -11.50 -10.90 11.43
N VAL A 246 -11.60 -9.67 11.95
CA VAL A 246 -12.73 -8.77 11.74
C VAL A 246 -12.34 -7.65 10.78
N PHE A 247 -13.22 -7.37 9.82
CA PHE A 247 -13.02 -6.38 8.77
C PHE A 247 -14.34 -5.70 8.39
N GLY A 248 -14.28 -4.51 7.80
CA GLY A 248 -15.46 -3.79 7.32
C GLY A 248 -15.91 -4.35 5.97
N LEU A 249 -17.22 -4.55 5.80
CA LEU A 249 -17.86 -4.94 4.56
C LEU A 249 -18.93 -3.90 4.20
N GLN A 250 -18.86 -3.38 2.97
CA GLN A 250 -19.77 -2.34 2.52
C GLN A 250 -21.23 -2.83 2.58
N HIS A 251 -22.09 -2.08 3.24
CA HIS A 251 -23.50 -2.38 3.46
C HIS A 251 -24.35 -1.15 3.16
N GLN A 252 -25.45 -1.34 2.43
CA GLN A 252 -26.32 -0.24 1.98
C GLN A 252 -26.91 0.57 3.15
N GLU A 253 -27.15 -0.08 4.30
CA GLU A 253 -27.76 0.55 5.47
C GLU A 253 -26.73 1.03 6.51
N TYR A 254 -25.58 0.35 6.64
CA TYR A 254 -24.67 0.52 7.78
C TYR A 254 -23.37 1.25 7.43
N GLY A 255 -23.15 1.60 6.16
CA GLY A 255 -21.83 2.02 5.71
C GLY A 255 -20.89 0.83 5.70
N ASP A 256 -19.93 0.76 6.63
CA ASP A 256 -19.08 -0.41 6.82
C ASP A 256 -19.67 -1.31 7.93
N ALA A 257 -20.28 -2.43 7.55
CA ALA A 257 -20.74 -3.43 8.50
C ALA A 257 -19.57 -4.33 8.94
N PRO A 258 -19.39 -4.62 10.23
CA PRO A 258 -18.36 -5.55 10.67
C PRO A 258 -18.68 -6.97 10.21
N ALA A 259 -17.74 -7.58 9.50
CA ALA A 259 -17.73 -8.97 9.10
C ALA A 259 -16.56 -9.70 9.77
N ALA A 260 -16.71 -11.00 10.01
CA ALA A 260 -15.68 -11.84 10.62
C ALA A 260 -15.41 -13.05 9.75
N ALA A 261 -14.13 -13.32 9.47
CA ALA A 261 -13.66 -14.59 8.94
C ALA A 261 -13.08 -15.41 10.10
N VAL A 262 -13.52 -16.66 10.23
CA VAL A 262 -13.13 -17.53 11.35
C VAL A 262 -12.51 -18.82 10.85
N VAL A 263 -11.52 -19.34 11.58
CA VAL A 263 -10.96 -20.68 11.38
C VAL A 263 -11.50 -21.57 12.50
N LEU A 264 -12.16 -22.66 12.12
CA LEU A 264 -12.77 -23.59 13.06
C LEU A 264 -11.76 -24.60 13.61
N LYS A 265 -11.96 -25.03 14.85
CA LYS A 265 -11.29 -26.21 15.42
C LYS A 265 -12.07 -27.47 15.03
N GLY A 266 -11.49 -28.28 14.15
CA GLY A 266 -12.03 -29.59 13.73
C GLY A 266 -12.97 -29.54 12.51
N CYS A 267 -13.54 -30.70 12.14
CA CYS A 267 -14.52 -30.82 11.05
C CYS A 267 -15.93 -30.45 11.54
N SER A 268 -16.28 -29.16 11.55
CA SER A 268 -17.67 -28.73 11.79
C SER A 268 -18.51 -28.87 10.51
N ARG A 269 -19.77 -29.30 10.62
CA ARG A 269 -20.70 -29.44 9.49
C ARG A 269 -21.31 -28.08 9.12
N GLU A 270 -21.86 -27.91 7.92
CA GLU A 270 -22.49 -26.65 7.47
C GLU A 270 -23.62 -26.14 8.40
N CYS A 271 -24.45 -27.02 8.96
CA CYS A 271 -25.48 -26.61 9.94
C CYS A 271 -24.88 -26.03 11.23
N ASP A 272 -23.67 -26.45 11.62
CA ASP A 272 -23.00 -25.94 12.81
C ASP A 272 -22.46 -24.52 12.57
N LEU A 273 -22.08 -24.20 11.32
CA LEU A 273 -21.58 -22.90 10.91
C LEU A 273 -22.64 -21.80 10.97
N GLU A 274 -23.85 -22.05 10.46
CA GLU A 274 -24.94 -21.08 10.55
C GLU A 274 -25.37 -20.82 12.00
N CYS A 275 -25.41 -21.88 12.82
CA CYS A 275 -25.71 -21.78 14.24
C CYS A 275 -24.65 -20.95 14.97
N LEU A 276 -23.37 -21.25 14.74
CA LEU A 276 -22.25 -20.52 15.32
C LEU A 276 -22.25 -19.05 14.88
N ALA A 277 -22.50 -18.77 13.60
CA ALA A 277 -22.61 -17.41 13.08
C ALA A 277 -23.74 -16.62 13.76
N LYS A 278 -24.91 -17.24 13.97
CA LYS A 278 -26.02 -16.61 14.71
C LYS A 278 -25.65 -16.30 16.16
N LYS A 279 -24.99 -17.24 16.85
CA LYS A 279 -24.54 -17.05 18.24
C LYS A 279 -23.53 -15.91 18.36
N ILE A 280 -22.52 -15.88 17.49
CA ILE A 280 -21.52 -14.81 17.45
C ILE A 280 -22.18 -13.46 17.21
N LYS A 281 -23.07 -13.36 16.21
CA LYS A 281 -23.81 -12.12 15.93
C LYS A 281 -24.61 -11.63 17.15
N ALA A 282 -25.26 -12.55 17.88
CA ALA A 282 -26.00 -12.21 19.10
C ALA A 282 -25.08 -11.69 20.22
N THR A 283 -23.95 -12.36 20.47
CA THR A 283 -22.94 -11.91 21.45
C THR A 283 -22.40 -10.52 21.12
N VAL A 284 -22.09 -10.27 19.85
CA VAL A 284 -21.59 -8.98 19.38
C VAL A 284 -22.67 -7.89 19.53
N ALA A 285 -23.93 -8.18 19.21
CA ALA A 285 -25.04 -7.22 19.33
C ALA A 285 -25.25 -6.75 20.79
N VAL A 286 -25.12 -7.65 21.78
CA VAL A 286 -25.23 -7.30 23.20
C VAL A 286 -24.11 -6.35 23.64
N MET A 287 -22.90 -6.49 23.09
CA MET A 287 -21.79 -5.58 23.37
C MET A 287 -22.05 -4.18 22.81
N SER A 288 -22.61 -4.09 21.60
CA SER A 288 -22.96 -2.81 20.96
C SER A 288 -24.04 -2.05 21.74
N GLN A 289 -25.09 -2.74 22.21
CA GLN A 289 -26.15 -2.14 23.04
C GLN A 289 -25.63 -1.64 24.40
N LYS A 290 -24.69 -2.34 25.03
CA LYS A 290 -24.03 -1.85 26.26
C LYS A 290 -23.27 -0.54 26.01
N LYS A 291 -22.59 -0.41 24.86
CA LYS A 291 -21.87 0.83 24.50
C LYS A 291 -22.83 1.99 24.19
N GLU A 292 -23.99 1.75 23.59
CA GLU A 292 -25.04 2.77 23.41
C GLU A 292 -25.60 3.25 24.75
N ASN A 293 -25.91 2.32 25.68
CA ASN A 293 -26.44 2.67 27.00
C ASN A 293 -25.42 3.44 27.87
N LEU A 294 -24.12 3.20 27.69
CA LEU A 294 -23.04 3.97 28.32
C LEU A 294 -22.91 5.39 27.73
N LYS A 295 -23.21 5.59 26.44
CA LYS A 295 -23.23 6.92 25.82
C LYS A 295 -24.46 7.76 26.21
N SER A 296 -25.54 7.14 26.69
CA SER A 296 -26.74 7.83 27.18
C SER A 296 -26.69 8.19 28.68
N LEU A 297 -25.58 7.90 29.36
CA LEU A 297 -25.38 8.14 30.80
C LEU A 297 -24.50 9.37 31.11
N ASP A 298 -24.10 10.16 30.10
CA ASP A 298 -23.39 11.44 30.25
C ASP A 298 -24.22 12.62 29.71
#